data_AF-A0A4V0HUC8-F1
#
_entry.id   AF-A0A4V0HUC8-F1
#
_cell.length_a   1.000
_cell.length_b   1.000
_cell.length_c   1.000
_cell.angle_alpha   90.00
_cell.angle_beta   90.00
_cell.angle_gamma   90.00
#
_symmetry.space_group_name_H-M   'P 1'
#
loop_
_entity.id
_entity.type
_entity.pdbx_description
1 polymer ?
#
loop_
_entity_poly.entity_id
_entity_poly.type
_entity_poly.pdbx_seq_one_letter_code
_entity_poly.pdbx_strand_id
1 'polypeptide(L)'
;MPRFVILAHDWPAPHWDLLLEAGPVLRAWRLLAEPAAGRSVPAEPNADHRPLYLDYEGPVSGGRGTVSRWDAGTFDWLADGSDRVEVELRGTRLVGRWAIADGTSFHGEPGA
;
A
#
# COMPACT_ATOMS: atom_id res chain seq x y z
N MET A 1 -7.71 -14.92 -3.99
CA MET A 1 -7.31 -13.61 -4.53
C MET A 1 -6.28 -13.03 -3.58
N PRO A 2 -5.19 -12.41 -4.08
CA PRO A 2 -4.17 -11.81 -3.23
C PRO A 2 -4.79 -10.67 -2.40
N ARG A 3 -4.26 -10.47 -1.19
CA ARG A 3 -4.76 -9.45 -0.26
C ARG A 3 -3.86 -8.22 -0.26
N PHE A 4 -4.45 -7.07 0.00
CA PHE A 4 -3.70 -5.86 0.29
C PHE A 4 -4.08 -5.30 1.65
N VAL A 5 -3.17 -4.52 2.21
CA VAL A 5 -3.44 -3.66 3.35
C VAL A 5 -2.75 -2.31 3.13
N ILE A 6 -3.38 -1.25 3.61
CA ILE A 6 -2.74 0.04 3.81
C ILE A 6 -2.70 0.28 5.31
N LEU A 7 -1.49 0.44 5.85
CA LEU A 7 -1.27 0.70 7.27
C LEU A 7 -0.96 2.18 7.46
N ALA A 8 -1.67 2.86 8.37
CA ALA A 8 -1.22 4.15 8.87
C ALA A 8 -0.10 3.93 9.89
N HIS A 9 1.01 4.65 9.74
CA HIS A 9 2.24 4.44 10.50
C HIS A 9 2.80 5.77 10.98
N ASP A 10 3.09 5.89 12.27
CA ASP A 10 3.43 7.15 12.92
C ASP A 10 4.94 7.49 12.98
N TRP A 11 5.81 6.67 12.36
CA TRP A 11 7.27 6.83 12.46
C TRP A 11 7.99 6.74 11.11
N PRO A 12 9.06 7.52 10.83
CA PRO A 12 9.60 8.61 11.64
C PRO A 12 8.71 9.86 11.61
N ALA A 13 7.73 9.88 10.71
CA ALA A 13 6.64 10.84 10.63
C ALA A 13 5.39 10.10 10.11
N PRO A 14 4.17 10.61 10.37
CA PRO A 14 2.94 10.02 9.87
C PRO A 14 2.98 9.78 8.35
N HIS A 15 2.69 8.56 7.94
CA HIS A 15 2.61 8.13 6.55
C HIS A 15 1.74 6.88 6.43
N TRP A 16 1.60 6.36 5.21
CA TRP A 16 0.85 5.14 4.93
C TRP A 16 1.72 4.12 4.22
N ASP A 17 1.73 2.88 4.67
CA ASP A 17 2.43 1.77 4.01
C ASP A 17 1.42 0.96 3.19
N LEU A 18 1.56 0.98 1.86
CA LEU A 18 0.82 0.10 0.94
C LEU A 18 1.54 -1.24 0.82
N LEU A 19 0.87 -2.33 1.19
CA LEU A 19 1.40 -3.68 1.13
C LEU A 19 0.53 -4.54 0.20
N LEU A 20 1.13 -5.12 -0.83
CA LEU A 20 0.48 -5.96 -1.84
C LEU A 20 1.02 -7.40 -1.79
N GLU A 21 0.15 -8.38 -1.58
CA GLU A 21 0.55 -9.80 -1.54
C GLU A 21 1.10 -10.29 -2.91
N ALA A 22 2.35 -10.79 -2.90
CA ALA A 22 3.07 -11.27 -4.06
C ALA A 22 3.80 -12.58 -3.70
N GLY A 23 3.07 -13.70 -3.74
CA GLY A 23 3.60 -15.01 -3.36
C GLY A 23 3.99 -15.08 -1.88
N PRO A 24 5.27 -15.31 -1.53
CA PRO A 24 5.69 -15.47 -0.13
C PRO A 24 5.91 -14.13 0.61
N VAL A 25 5.84 -13.00 -0.08
CA VAL A 25 6.13 -11.67 0.45
C VAL A 25 5.00 -10.68 0.18
N LEU A 26 5.08 -9.52 0.81
CA LEU A 26 4.29 -8.35 0.45
C LEU A 26 5.21 -7.32 -0.21
N ARG A 27 4.93 -6.95 -1.46
CA ARG A 27 5.58 -5.78 -2.08
C ARG A 27 5.10 -4.53 -1.34
N ALA A 28 6.02 -3.62 -1.03
CA ALA A 28 5.76 -2.53 -0.11
C ALA A 28 6.16 -1.17 -0.68
N TRP A 29 5.31 -0.16 -0.42
CA TRP A 29 5.61 1.24 -0.70
C TRP A 29 5.13 2.13 0.44
N ARG A 30 5.94 3.13 0.77
CA ARG A 30 5.59 4.20 1.70
C ARG A 30 4.95 5.35 0.91
N LEU A 31 3.71 5.68 1.23
CA LEU A 31 2.96 6.80 0.69
C LEU A 31 3.09 8.01 1.64
N LEU A 32 3.53 9.15 1.10
CA LEU A 32 3.84 10.35 1.88
C LEU A 32 2.64 11.27 2.14
N ALA A 33 1.47 10.89 1.63
CA ALA A 33 0.20 11.57 1.87
C ALA A 33 -0.94 10.54 1.87
N GLU A 34 -2.06 10.89 2.50
CA GLU A 34 -3.24 10.02 2.53
C GLU A 34 -3.71 9.75 1.09
N PRO A 35 -3.83 8.47 0.68
CA PRO A 35 -4.25 8.15 -0.67
C PRO A 35 -5.72 8.51 -0.86
N ALA A 36 -6.03 9.15 -1.99
CA ALA A 36 -7.38 9.54 -2.36
C ALA A 36 -7.53 9.48 -3.88
N ALA A 37 -8.68 9.01 -4.36
CA ALA A 37 -8.95 8.91 -5.79
C ALA A 37 -8.92 10.29 -6.47
N GLY A 38 -8.44 10.33 -7.72
CA GLY A 38 -8.23 11.57 -8.45
C GLY A 38 -7.07 12.43 -7.93
N ARG A 39 -6.27 11.93 -6.98
CA ARG A 39 -5.06 12.59 -6.49
C ARG A 39 -3.85 11.66 -6.61
N SER A 40 -2.73 12.22 -7.07
CA SER A 40 -1.45 11.54 -7.03
C SER A 40 -0.74 11.83 -5.71
N VAL A 41 -0.23 10.79 -5.06
CA VAL A 41 0.57 10.88 -3.84
C VAL A 41 1.98 10.34 -4.08
N PRO A 42 3.03 10.98 -3.54
CA PRO A 42 4.39 10.43 -3.63
C PRO A 42 4.45 9.07 -2.94
N ALA A 43 5.13 8.13 -3.60
CA ALA A 43 5.35 6.77 -3.14
C ALA A 43 6.84 6.44 -3.17
N GLU A 44 7.35 5.82 -2.11
CA GLU A 44 8.74 5.39 -2.01
C GLU A 44 8.78 3.87 -1.90
N PRO A 45 9.57 3.15 -2.73
CA PRO A 45 9.74 1.71 -2.58
C PRO A 45 10.27 1.36 -1.19
N ASN A 46 9.69 0.33 -0.57
CA ASN A 46 10.10 -0.17 0.73
C ASN A 46 10.49 -1.65 0.61
N ALA A 47 11.26 -2.15 1.57
CA ALA A 47 11.65 -3.54 1.62
C ALA A 47 10.40 -4.44 1.69
N ASP A 48 10.49 -5.63 1.10
CA ASP A 48 9.41 -6.61 1.16
C ASP A 48 9.04 -6.95 2.61
N HIS A 49 7.74 -7.05 2.86
CA HIS A 49 7.19 -7.35 4.18
C HIS A 49 6.73 -8.80 4.30
N ARG A 50 6.66 -9.28 5.55
CA ARG A 50 6.14 -10.62 5.86
C ARG A 50 4.60 -10.62 5.73
N PRO A 51 3.98 -11.68 5.20
CA PRO A 51 2.52 -11.78 5.07
C PRO A 51 1.72 -11.55 6.35
N LEU A 52 2.32 -11.76 7.52
CA LEU A 52 1.71 -11.44 8.82
C LEU A 52 1.21 -9.99 8.92
N TYR A 53 1.86 -9.05 8.23
CA TYR A 53 1.50 -7.63 8.28
C TYR A 53 0.14 -7.31 7.61
N LEU A 54 -0.45 -8.23 6.85
CA LEU A 54 -1.82 -8.08 6.35
C LEU A 54 -2.85 -7.98 7.49
N ASP A 55 -2.54 -8.62 8.62
CA ASP A 55 -3.43 -8.77 9.76
C ASP A 55 -2.90 -8.10 11.03
N TYR A 56 -1.66 -7.59 11.01
CA TYR A 56 -0.99 -6.99 12.16
C TYR A 56 -1.37 -5.54 12.37
N GLU A 57 -1.71 -5.20 13.61
CA GLU A 57 -1.82 -3.83 14.11
C GLU A 57 -1.09 -3.75 15.46
N GLY A 58 -0.40 -2.65 15.72
CA GLY A 58 0.36 -2.47 16.96
C GLY A 58 1.82 -2.02 16.75
N PRO A 59 2.65 -2.13 17.80
CA PRO A 59 3.99 -1.55 17.84
C PRO A 59 4.99 -2.27 16.93
N VAL A 60 5.71 -1.50 16.12
CA VAL A 60 6.78 -2.01 15.25
C VAL A 60 8.09 -2.15 16.04
N SER A 61 8.78 -3.26 15.83
CA SER A 61 10.02 -3.59 16.54
C SER A 61 11.10 -2.51 16.41
N GLY A 62 11.93 -2.37 17.44
CA GLY A 62 13.02 -1.39 17.45
C GLY A 62 12.56 0.04 17.73
N GLY A 63 11.37 0.22 18.32
CA GLY A 63 10.84 1.56 18.65
C GLY A 63 10.46 2.39 17.43
N ARG A 64 10.14 1.73 16.31
CA ARG A 64 9.78 2.36 15.03
C ARG A 64 8.30 2.67 14.96
N GLY A 65 7.70 3.15 16.05
CA GLY A 65 6.30 3.55 16.06
C GLY A 65 5.29 2.41 16.10
N THR A 66 4.06 2.73 15.69
CA THR A 66 2.89 1.84 15.69
C THR A 66 2.24 1.88 14.31
N VAL A 67 1.72 0.73 13.87
CA VAL A 67 0.88 0.62 12.68
C VAL A 67 -0.57 0.32 13.05
N SER A 68 -1.51 0.95 12.37
CA SER A 68 -2.93 0.62 12.42
C SER A 68 -3.49 0.48 11.01
N ARG A 69 -4.53 -0.33 10.85
CA ARG A 69 -5.13 -0.54 9.54
C ARG A 69 -5.88 0.71 9.09
N TRP A 70 -5.49 1.25 7.94
CA TRP A 70 -6.21 2.35 7.27
C TRP A 70 -7.23 1.80 6.26
N ASP A 71 -6.82 0.85 5.42
CA ASP A 71 -7.72 0.09 4.52
C ASP A 71 -7.19 -1.33 4.32
N ALA A 72 -8.04 -2.25 3.89
CA ALA A 72 -7.67 -3.61 3.53
C ALA A 72 -8.70 -4.22 2.59
N GLY A 73 -8.27 -5.25 1.86
CA GLY A 73 -9.17 -6.01 1.00
C GLY A 73 -8.42 -7.00 0.13
N THR A 74 -9.02 -7.31 -1.00
CA THR A 74 -8.40 -8.11 -2.06
C THR A 74 -8.07 -7.25 -3.25
N PHE A 75 -7.21 -7.74 -4.13
CA PHE A 75 -6.95 -7.06 -5.39
C PHE A 75 -6.63 -8.06 -6.50
N ASP A 76 -6.55 -7.55 -7.73
CA ASP A 76 -6.03 -8.28 -8.88
C ASP A 76 -4.79 -7.55 -9.41
N TRP A 77 -3.70 -8.29 -9.69
CA TRP A 77 -2.52 -7.73 -10.37
C TRP A 77 -2.85 -7.48 -11.84
N LEU A 78 -2.65 -6.24 -12.31
CA LEU A 78 -2.75 -5.87 -13.72
C LEU A 78 -1.36 -5.71 -14.34
N ALA A 79 -0.39 -5.22 -13.56
CA ALA A 79 1.03 -5.16 -13.91
C ALA A 79 1.90 -5.24 -12.64
N ASP A 80 2.97 -6.02 -12.70
CA ASP A 80 3.93 -6.23 -11.60
C ASP A 80 5.37 -6.02 -12.11
N GLY A 81 5.66 -4.79 -12.55
CA GLY A 81 6.96 -4.38 -13.08
C GLY A 81 7.81 -3.62 -12.06
N SER A 82 9.05 -3.32 -12.45
CA SER A 82 9.96 -2.44 -11.70
C SER A 82 9.69 -0.95 -11.94
N ASP A 83 9.22 -0.62 -13.15
CA ASP A 83 8.88 0.72 -13.62
C ASP A 83 7.40 1.08 -13.38
N ARG A 84 6.54 0.06 -13.48
CA ARG A 84 5.10 0.21 -13.34
C ARG A 84 4.48 -0.93 -12.55
N VAL A 85 3.70 -0.57 -11.54
CA VAL A 85 2.81 -1.47 -10.82
C VAL A 85 1.38 -1.02 -11.03
N GLU A 86 0.48 -1.95 -11.32
CA GLU A 86 -0.94 -1.68 -11.47
C GLU A 86 -1.78 -2.79 -10.84
N VAL A 87 -2.83 -2.37 -10.13
CA VAL A 87 -3.73 -3.25 -9.40
C VAL A 87 -5.18 -2.78 -9.51
N GLU A 88 -6.10 -3.73 -9.46
CA GLU A 88 -7.53 -3.48 -9.24
C GLU A 88 -7.84 -3.73 -7.76
N LEU A 89 -7.94 -2.67 -6.96
CA LEU A 89 -8.22 -2.75 -5.52
C LEU A 89 -9.71 -2.99 -5.25
N ARG A 90 -9.99 -3.81 -4.23
CA ARG A 90 -11.33 -4.08 -3.70
C ARG A 90 -11.31 -3.90 -2.18
N GLY A 91 -11.06 -2.66 -1.75
CA GLY A 91 -11.01 -2.25 -0.35
C GLY A 91 -12.33 -1.69 0.17
N THR A 92 -12.25 -1.14 1.37
CA THR A 92 -13.34 -0.38 1.99
C THR A 92 -13.26 1.11 1.66
N ARG A 93 -12.05 1.62 1.39
CA ARG A 93 -11.79 3.03 1.04
C ARG A 93 -11.33 3.17 -0.41
N LEU A 94 -10.38 2.35 -0.84
CA LEU A 94 -9.87 2.36 -2.21
C LEU A 94 -10.44 1.18 -2.98
N VAL A 95 -11.08 1.48 -4.09
CA VAL A 95 -11.72 0.54 -5.02
C VAL A 95 -11.22 0.83 -6.43
N GLY A 96 -11.37 -0.09 -7.38
CA GLY A 96 -11.04 0.18 -8.78
C GLY A 96 -9.55 0.16 -9.08
N ARG A 97 -9.14 0.80 -10.17
CA ARG A 97 -7.76 0.72 -10.69
C ARG A 97 -6.84 1.75 -10.06
N TRP A 98 -5.69 1.27 -9.56
CA TRP A 98 -4.63 2.06 -8.97
C TRP A 98 -3.29 1.68 -9.57
N ALA A 99 -2.36 2.65 -9.62
CA ALA A 99 -1.05 2.46 -10.20
C ALA A 99 0.03 3.17 -9.39
N ILE A 100 1.24 2.60 -9.44
CA ILE A 100 2.48 3.28 -9.12
C ILE A 100 3.20 3.55 -10.43
N ALA A 101 3.23 4.81 -10.86
CA ALA A 101 3.94 5.25 -12.06
C ALA A 101 5.35 5.76 -11.73
N ASP A 102 6.30 5.48 -12.63
CA ASP A 102 7.71 5.84 -12.53
C ASP A 102 8.35 5.42 -11.19
N GLY A 103 7.81 4.36 -10.58
CA GLY A 103 8.18 3.86 -9.25
C GLY A 103 7.98 4.84 -8.08
N THR A 104 7.38 6.01 -8.30
CA THR A 104 7.44 7.14 -7.37
C THR A 104 6.11 7.83 -7.08
N SER A 105 5.03 7.47 -7.78
CA SER A 105 3.73 8.14 -7.61
C SER A 105 2.56 7.16 -7.60
N PHE A 106 1.81 7.12 -6.50
CA PHE A 106 0.62 6.30 -6.35
C PHE A 106 -0.63 7.13 -6.67
N HIS A 107 -1.49 6.62 -7.56
CA HIS A 107 -2.70 7.31 -7.99
C HIS A 107 -3.78 6.32 -8.43
N GLY A 108 -5.04 6.73 -8.29
CA GLY A 108 -6.22 6.02 -8.78
C GLY A 108 -7.09 6.95 -9.59
N GLU A 109 -7.84 6.37 -10.54
CA GLU A 109 -8.80 7.11 -11.36
C GLU A 109 -9.88 7.77 -10.48
N PRO A 110 -10.49 8.88 -10.90
CA PRO A 110 -11.63 9.45 -10.17
C PRO A 110 -12.77 8.43 -10.04
N GLY A 111 -13.27 8.24 -8.81
CA GLY A 111 -14.33 7.26 -8.51
C GLY A 111 -13.83 5.85 -8.15
N ALA A 112 -12.51 5.68 -8.13
CA ALA A 112 -11.82 4.65 -7.37
C ALA A 112 -11.97 4.88 -5.84
#